data_AF-A0A2K4ZPY0-F1
#
_entry.id   AF-A0A2K4ZPY0-F1
#
_cell.length_a   1.000
_cell.length_b   1.000
_cell.length_c   1.000
_cell.angle_alpha   90.00
_cell.angle_beta   90.00
_cell.angle_gamma   90.00
#
_symmetry.space_group_name_H-M   'P 1'
#
loop_
_entity.id
_entity.type
_entity.pdbx_description
1 polymer ?
#
loop_
_entity_poly.entity_id
_entity_poly.type
_entity_poly.pdbx_seq_one_letter_code
_entity_poly.pdbx_strand_id
1 'polypeptide(L)' 'MSDEFKVIKEFECHGKQMVTVRIGNAAHVMTLEEWHKIYDRNHQEKWKAKVD' A
#
# COMPACT_ATOMS: atom_id res chain seq x y z
N MET A 1 -10.12 11.84 -9.88
CA MET A 1 -9.26 11.92 -8.68
C MET A 1 -8.54 10.60 -8.62
N SER A 2 -7.24 10.58 -8.93
CA SER A 2 -6.47 9.35 -8.82
C SER A 2 -6.37 9.01 -7.34
N ASP A 3 -6.83 7.83 -6.94
CA ASP A 3 -6.56 7.31 -5.60
C ASP A 3 -5.05 7.12 -5.47
N GLU A 4 -4.35 8.15 -4.99
CA GLU A 4 -2.91 8.10 -4.82
C GLU A 4 -2.58 7.24 -3.61
N PHE A 5 -2.01 6.07 -3.90
CA PHE A 5 -1.39 5.18 -2.93
C PHE A 5 0.06 5.60 -2.75
N LYS A 6 0.41 6.19 -1.61
CA LYS A 6 1.78 6.66 -1.32
C LYS A 6 2.28 6.10 0.01
N VAL A 7 3.42 5.42 -0.02
CA VAL A 7 4.14 5.08 1.22
C VAL A 7 4.79 6.34 1.79
N ILE A 8 4.51 6.62 3.07
CA ILE A 8 5.09 7.77 3.80
C ILE A 8 6.33 7.31 4.56
N LYS A 9 6.21 6.22 5.33
CA LYS A 9 7.28 5.72 6.19
C LYS A 9 7.09 4.25 6.51
N GLU A 10 8.18 3.50 6.48
CA GLU A 10 8.26 2.14 7.04
C GLU A 10 8.98 2.19 8.39
N PHE A 11 8.53 1.36 9.33
CA PHE A 11 9.11 1.30 10.66
C PHE A 11 8.87 -0.06 11.32
N GLU A 12 9.69 -0.39 12.31
CA GLU A 12 9.49 -1.58 13.13
C GLU A 12 8.69 -1.22 14.39
N CYS A 13 7.73 -2.08 14.76
CA CYS A 13 7.00 -2.00 16.01
C CYS A 13 6.93 -3.39 16.63
N HIS A 14 7.62 -3.61 17.75
CA HIS A 14 7.68 -4.91 18.44
C HIS A 14 8.08 -6.08 17.52
N GLY A 15 9.13 -5.90 16.69
CA GLY A 15 9.58 -6.92 15.74
C GLY A 15 8.68 -7.13 14.52
N LYS A 16 7.60 -6.34 14.37
CA LYS A 16 6.73 -6.36 13.19
C LYS A 16 7.05 -5.18 12.27
N GLN A 17 7.13 -5.45 10.97
CA GLN A 17 7.26 -4.41 9.95
C GLN A 17 5.92 -3.72 9.72
N MET A 18 5.89 -2.43 10.03
CA MET A 18 4.73 -1.55 9.89
C MET A 18 5.01 -0.52 8.81
N VAL A 19 3.94 -0.02 8.20
CA VAL A 19 4.01 1.02 7.20
C VAL A 19 2.91 2.05 7.43
N THR A 20 3.30 3.32 7.31
CA THR A 20 2.38 4.45 7.21
C THR A 20 2.20 4.79 5.74
N VAL A 21 0.96 4.75 5.27
CA VAL A 21 0.60 5.03 3.88
C VAL A 21 -0.43 6.14 3.82
N ARG A 22 -0.44 6.88 2.71
CA ARG A 22 -1.53 7.78 2.34
C ARG A 22 -2.39 7.08 1.30
N ILE A 23 -3.69 7.02 1.56
CA ILE A 23 -4.70 6.52 0.62
C ILE A 23 -5.70 7.66 0.45
N GLY A 24 -5.69 8.30 -0.73
CA GLY A 24 -6.43 9.53 -0.94
C GLY A 24 -5.96 10.65 0.00
N ASN A 25 -6.87 11.23 0.78
CA ASN A 25 -6.53 12.31 1.72
C ASN A 25 -6.20 11.84 3.15
N ALA A 26 -6.31 10.54 3.44
CA ALA A 26 -6.12 9.99 4.78
C ALA A 26 -4.77 9.26 4.91
N ALA A 27 -4.21 9.31 6.12
CA ALA A 27 -3.03 8.52 6.49
C ALA A 27 -3.47 7.30 7.31
N HIS A 28 -2.93 6.14 6.97
CA HIS A 28 -3.21 4.86 7.61
C HIS A 28 -1.92 4.20 8.08
N VAL A 29 -1.99 3.50 9.19
CA VAL A 29 -0.91 2.65 9.71
C VAL A 29 -1.39 1.21 9.69
N MET A 30 -0.59 0.32 9.11
CA MET A 30 -0.90 -1.11 9.01
C MET A 30 0.39 -1.92 8.91
N THR A 31 0.28 -3.24 8.94
CA THR A 31 1.43 -4.11 8.68
C THR A 31 1.86 -4.03 7.21
N LEU A 32 3.14 -4.27 6.94
CA LEU A 32 3.64 -4.31 5.56
C LEU A 32 2.92 -5.40 4.74
N GLU A 33 2.57 -6.53 5.36
CA GLU A 33 1.80 -7.60 4.72
C GLU A 33 0.38 -7.17 4.32
N GLU A 34 -0.32 -6.44 5.18
CA GLU A 34 -1.65 -5.89 4.85
C GLU A 34 -1.56 -4.86 3.72
N TRP A 35 -0.53 -4.02 3.76
CA TRP A 35 -0.30 -3.05 2.70
C TRP A 35 -0.05 -3.71 1.35
N HIS A 36 0.79 -4.74 1.28
CA HIS A 36 1.01 -5.49 0.03
C HIS A 36 -0.29 -6.04 -0.54
N LYS A 37 -1.16 -6.62 0.30
CA LYS A 37 -2.48 -7.13 -0.14
C LYS A 37 -3.37 -6.02 -0.69
N ILE A 38 -3.41 -4.86 -0.04
CA ILE A 38 -4.20 -3.70 -0.48
C ILE A 38 -3.64 -3.14 -1.79
N TYR A 39 -2.33 -2.96 -1.86
CA TYR A 39 -1.65 -2.44 -3.04
C TYR A 39 -1.83 -3.37 -4.25
N ASP A 40 -1.62 -4.68 -4.07
CA ASP A 40 -1.81 -5.69 -5.12
C ASP A 40 -3.26 -5.71 -5.62
N ARG A 41 -4.25 -5.69 -4.71
CA ARG A 41 -5.67 -5.67 -5.08
C ARG A 41 -6.03 -4.43 -5.89
N ASN A 42 -5.52 -3.26 -5.52
CA ASN A 42 -5.79 -2.02 -6.24
C ASN A 42 -4.97 -1.87 -7.53
N HIS A 43 -3.85 -2.58 -7.65
CA HIS A 43 -3.01 -2.58 -8.85
C HIS A 43 -3.31 -3.76 -9.80
N GLN A 44 -4.28 -4.64 -9.50
CA GLN A 44 -4.71 -5.70 -10.42
C GLN A 44 -5.13 -5.15 -11.81
N GLU A 45 -5.62 -3.92 -11.86
CA GLU A 45 -5.96 -3.22 -13.12
C GLU A 45 -4.71 -2.92 -13.97
N LYS A 46 -3.57 -2.64 -13.33
CA LYS A 46 -2.26 -2.46 -13.99
C LYS A 46 -1.58 -3.78 -14.35
N TRP A 47 -1.84 -4.87 -13.62
CA TRP A 47 -1.32 -6.20 -13.96
C TRP A 47 -2.02 -6.81 -15.18
N LYS A 48 -3.31 -6.52 -15.41
CA LYS A 48 -3.99 -6.89 -16.66
C LYS A 48 -3.36 -6.23 -17.91
N ALA A 49 -2.60 -5.14 -17.76
CA ALA A 49 -1.93 -4.47 -18.86
C ALA A 49 -0.49 -4.97 -19.13
N LYS A 50 -0.02 -6.01 -18.43
CA LYS A 50 1.27 -6.68 -18.69
C LYS A 50 1.09 -8.17 -19.00
N VAL A 51 0.21 -8.47 -19.95
CA VAL A 51 0.23 -9.73 -20.68
C VAL A 51 0.39 -9.39 -22.16
N ASP A 52 1.65 -9.16 -22.56
CA ASP A 52 2.17 -9.34 -23.92
C ASP A 52 3.63 -9.80 -23.77
#